data_AF-A0A849WJR0-F1
#
_entry.id   AF-A0A849WJR0-F1
#
_cell.length_a   1.000
_cell.length_b   1.000
_cell.length_c   1.000
_cell.angle_alpha   90.00
_cell.angle_beta   90.00
_cell.angle_gamma   90.00
#
_symmetry.space_group_name_H-M   'P 1'
#
loop_
_entity.id
_entity.type
_entity.pdbx_description
1 polymer ?
#
loop_
_entity_poly.entity_id
_entity_poly.type
_entity_poly.pdbx_seq_one_letter_code
_entity_poly.pdbx_strand_id
1 'polypeptide(L)'
;MKRLYTVSKKSQNFEKYLDGTFSATDVALVLETHNLNSLEESITFEIKNRDQIVKPNWLQILLTLSKPYKFIYLFFPVLFILLDFLIHGVEFDQLTTVLSVISAILLFLGINLMSDFRDHLQGFDRVNENHKSKPIFLGWVRAIRVKQSALCLIFLSFLFSIPVLIAFPRLLFIVVITGTIIFYSLLRRKKSYRDHLFGDVFWAILVGPLLSTGMQVAFSGIVQLKYFLFGCVWGILIFFRIQISNFEHILSSSLAKVKNLVNYFGFEHSKKFLFSIWTLFLLSFVFFQAAFHHWLIWMGTVLIIFFMGYKQFRLLYKLSSPSGSEMKIVNEGLKVLWASMIMLWLVQIVFEYLMIISGANFI
;
A
#
# COMPACT_ATOMS: atom_id res chain seq x y z
N MET A 1 16.16 37.50 -3.16
CA MET A 1 17.38 36.72 -2.85
C MET A 1 16.97 35.42 -2.15
N LYS A 2 17.46 34.25 -2.59
CA LYS A 2 17.13 32.96 -1.95
C LYS A 2 17.85 32.85 -0.60
N ARG A 3 17.11 32.56 0.48
CA ARG A 3 17.70 32.28 1.80
C ARG A 3 18.00 30.80 1.88
N LEU A 4 19.28 30.44 1.73
CA LEU A 4 19.74 29.06 1.80
C LEU A 4 20.32 28.76 3.18
N TYR A 5 20.01 27.59 3.72
CA TYR A 5 20.53 27.16 5.01
C TYR A 5 20.86 25.66 4.99
N THR A 6 22.12 25.32 5.28
CA THR A 6 22.59 23.93 5.30
C THR A 6 22.68 23.42 6.74
N VAL A 7 22.05 22.28 7.01
CA VAL A 7 22.01 21.67 8.34
C VAL A 7 22.60 20.27 8.29
N SER A 8 23.58 20.00 9.15
CA SER A 8 24.10 18.65 9.37
C SER A 8 23.17 17.84 10.26
N LYS A 9 23.06 16.53 10.01
CA LYS A 9 22.32 15.56 10.83
C LYS A 9 22.75 15.53 12.29
N LYS A 10 23.98 15.95 12.60
CA LYS A 10 24.48 16.07 13.99
C LYS A 10 23.89 17.27 14.75
N SER A 11 23.28 18.23 14.05
CA SER A 11 22.68 19.41 14.66
C SER A 11 21.36 19.06 15.35
N GLN A 12 21.14 19.60 16.56
CA GLN A 12 19.87 19.48 17.28
C GLN A 12 18.67 20.05 16.51
N ASN A 13 18.92 20.95 15.57
CA ASN A 13 17.88 21.57 14.76
C ASN A 13 17.52 20.76 13.50
N PHE A 14 18.29 19.73 13.14
CA PHE A 14 18.09 18.96 11.90
C PHE A 14 16.65 18.46 11.75
N GLU A 15 16.11 17.82 12.78
CA GLU A 15 14.73 17.34 12.78
C GLU A 15 13.71 18.49 12.74
N LYS A 16 13.99 19.62 13.40
CA LYS A 16 13.07 20.78 13.41
C LYS A 16 12.90 21.39 12.01
N TYR A 17 13.95 21.40 11.20
CA TYR A 17 13.87 21.85 9.81
C TYR A 17 13.06 20.86 8.95
N LEU A 18 13.28 19.55 9.12
CA LEU A 18 12.54 18.52 8.40
C LEU A 18 11.05 18.44 8.79
N ASP A 19 10.75 18.60 10.08
CA ASP A 19 9.38 18.57 10.63
C ASP A 19 8.59 19.83 10.27
N GLY A 20 9.29 20.91 9.92
CA GLY A 20 8.72 22.24 9.70
C GLY A 20 8.33 22.95 11.00
N THR A 21 9.03 22.67 12.11
CA THR A 21 8.80 23.27 13.44
C THR A 21 9.83 24.34 13.81
N PHE A 22 10.85 24.56 12.98
CA PHE A 22 11.89 25.57 13.23
C PHE A 22 11.37 27.02 13.22
N SER A 23 10.25 27.30 12.53
CA SER A 23 9.64 28.64 12.43
C SER A 23 8.12 28.56 12.32
N ALA A 24 7.42 29.56 12.86
CA ALA A 24 5.97 29.68 12.76
C ALA A 24 5.50 30.24 11.41
N THR A 25 6.30 31.12 10.79
CA THR A 25 5.97 31.83 9.54
C THR A 25 6.67 31.25 8.33
N ASP A 26 7.81 30.58 8.52
CA ASP A 26 8.61 30.07 7.42
C ASP A 26 8.42 28.57 7.18
N VAL A 27 8.84 28.13 6.00
CA VAL A 27 8.88 26.74 5.55
C VAL A 27 10.25 26.47 4.95
N ALA A 28 10.84 25.33 5.33
CA ALA A 28 12.12 24.87 4.81
C ALA A 28 11.84 23.85 3.70
N LEU A 29 12.16 24.22 2.45
CA LEU A 29 12.05 23.34 1.30
C LEU A 29 13.40 22.66 1.05
N VAL A 30 13.41 21.34 0.93
CA VAL A 30 14.65 20.62 0.63
C VAL A 30 15.06 20.92 -0.81
N LEU A 31 16.28 21.43 -0.99
CA LEU A 31 16.89 21.58 -2.31
C LEU A 31 17.80 20.39 -2.63
N GLU A 32 18.77 20.15 -1.76
CA GLU A 32 19.82 19.16 -1.98
C GLU A 32 20.11 18.38 -0.70
N THR A 33 20.60 17.16 -0.88
CA THR A 33 21.04 16.29 0.19
C THR A 33 22.37 15.67 -0.19
N HIS A 34 23.33 15.77 0.74
CA HIS A 34 24.63 15.13 0.60
C HIS A 34 24.75 13.97 1.59
N ASN A 35 25.41 12.89 1.15
CA ASN A 35 25.71 11.71 1.98
C ASN A 35 24.48 11.13 2.71
N LEU A 36 23.37 10.94 1.99
CA LEU A 36 22.12 10.41 2.54
C LEU A 36 22.36 9.14 3.37
N ASN A 37 21.67 9.04 4.52
CA ASN A 37 21.77 7.91 5.43
C ASN A 37 23.17 7.66 6.03
N SER A 38 24.07 8.66 5.99
CA SER A 38 25.34 8.64 6.71
C SER A 38 25.30 9.52 7.97
N LEU A 39 26.34 9.43 8.81
CA LEU A 39 26.54 10.36 9.94
C LEU A 39 26.96 11.76 9.48
N GLU A 40 27.39 11.89 8.24
CA GLU A 40 27.83 13.12 7.58
C GLU A 40 26.74 13.70 6.68
N GLU A 41 25.52 13.17 6.78
CA GLU A 41 24.38 13.67 6.04
C GLU A 41 24.16 15.17 6.35
N SER A 42 24.06 15.95 5.29
CA SER A 42 23.72 17.37 5.35
C SER A 42 22.64 17.69 4.32
N ILE A 43 21.76 18.60 4.68
CA ILE A 43 20.63 19.01 3.83
C ILE A 43 20.67 20.52 3.69
N THR A 44 20.57 20.98 2.45
CA THR A 44 20.42 22.40 2.13
C THR A 44 18.94 22.71 1.90
N PHE A 45 18.43 23.66 2.68
CA PHE A 45 17.06 24.11 2.63
C PHE A 45 16.97 25.50 1.99
N GLU A 46 15.93 25.71 1.18
CA GLU A 46 15.43 27.03 0.81
C GLU A 46 14.39 27.46 1.84
N ILE A 47 14.67 28.52 2.59
CA ILE A 47 13.74 29.07 3.58
C ILE A 47 12.84 30.09 2.87
N LYS A 48 11.54 29.77 2.78
CA LYS A 48 10.51 30.66 2.23
C LYS A 48 9.51 31.04 3.30
N ASN A 49 9.00 32.26 3.21
CA ASN A 49 7.82 32.60 3.98
C ASN A 49 6.62 31.77 3.46
N ARG A 50 5.75 31.31 4.36
CA ARG A 50 4.60 30.47 4.01
C ARG A 50 3.69 31.11 2.96
N ASP A 51 3.59 32.43 2.94
CA ASP A 51 2.73 33.17 2.00
C ASP A 51 3.30 33.19 0.58
N GLN A 52 4.59 32.88 0.41
CA GLN A 52 5.25 32.76 -0.90
C GLN A 52 5.04 31.38 -1.55
N ILE A 53 4.49 30.41 -0.80
CA ILE A 53 4.23 29.06 -1.33
C ILE A 53 2.82 29.05 -1.94
N VAL A 54 2.75 28.92 -3.26
CA VAL A 54 1.48 28.70 -3.97
C VAL A 54 0.97 27.31 -3.59
N LYS A 55 -0.15 27.27 -2.88
CA LYS A 55 -0.81 26.03 -2.46
C LYS A 55 -2.01 25.74 -3.35
N PRO A 56 -2.22 24.48 -3.74
CA PRO A 56 -3.48 24.09 -4.34
C PRO A 56 -4.61 24.16 -3.29
N ASN A 57 -5.85 23.96 -3.74
CA ASN A 57 -6.98 23.88 -2.84
C ASN A 57 -6.80 22.72 -1.82
N TRP A 58 -7.48 22.85 -0.68
CA TRP A 58 -7.35 21.88 0.40
C TRP A 58 -7.78 20.46 -0.02
N LEU A 59 -8.74 20.35 -0.94
CA LEU A 59 -9.24 19.06 -1.43
C LEU A 59 -8.16 18.31 -2.24
N GLN A 60 -7.43 19.00 -3.09
CA GLN A 60 -6.32 18.42 -3.84
C GLN A 60 -5.18 17.98 -2.91
N ILE A 61 -4.89 18.75 -1.86
CA ILE A 61 -3.93 18.34 -0.82
C ILE A 61 -4.41 17.05 -0.15
N LEU A 62 -5.69 17.00 0.25
CA LEU A 62 -6.27 15.83 0.89
C LEU A 62 -6.23 14.60 -0.02
N LEU A 63 -6.62 14.73 -1.29
CA LEU A 63 -6.59 13.65 -2.28
C LEU A 63 -5.17 13.16 -2.57
N THR A 64 -4.20 14.08 -2.64
CA THR A 64 -2.80 13.72 -2.86
C THR A 64 -2.21 12.99 -1.66
N LEU A 65 -2.55 13.42 -0.44
CA LEU A 65 -2.14 12.77 0.80
C LEU A 65 -2.83 11.40 1.00
N SER A 66 -4.12 11.29 0.68
CA SER A 66 -4.90 10.07 0.90
C SER A 66 -4.56 8.96 -0.09
N LYS A 67 -4.10 9.32 -1.30
CA LYS A 67 -3.74 8.37 -2.37
C LYS A 67 -4.92 7.42 -2.67
N PRO A 68 -6.05 7.94 -3.18
CA PRO A 68 -7.30 7.19 -3.33
C PRO A 68 -7.12 5.85 -4.06
N TYR A 69 -6.23 5.79 -5.05
CA TYR A 69 -5.92 4.54 -5.77
C TYR A 69 -5.44 3.39 -4.87
N LYS A 70 -4.84 3.67 -3.70
CA LYS A 70 -4.41 2.64 -2.75
C LYS A 70 -5.58 2.02 -1.98
N PHE A 71 -6.73 2.69 -1.92
CA PHE A 71 -7.90 2.16 -1.23
C PHE A 71 -8.47 0.91 -1.89
N ILE A 72 -8.10 0.61 -3.14
CA ILE A 72 -8.44 -0.67 -3.76
C ILE A 72 -7.93 -1.87 -2.94
N TYR A 73 -6.82 -1.71 -2.19
CA TYR A 73 -6.27 -2.74 -1.30
C TYR A 73 -7.24 -3.11 -0.18
N LEU A 74 -8.07 -2.14 0.24
CA LEU A 74 -9.06 -2.26 1.30
C LEU A 74 -10.44 -2.59 0.74
N PHE A 75 -10.90 -1.85 -0.26
CA PHE A 75 -12.26 -1.95 -0.77
C PHE A 75 -12.52 -3.23 -1.56
N PHE A 76 -11.53 -3.79 -2.24
CA PHE A 76 -11.74 -5.02 -2.99
C PHE A 76 -12.09 -6.21 -2.08
N PRO A 77 -11.35 -6.50 -0.98
CA PRO A 77 -11.78 -7.50 0.01
C PRO A 77 -13.16 -7.24 0.62
N VAL A 78 -13.44 -5.99 1.00
CA VAL A 78 -14.74 -5.62 1.59
C VAL A 78 -15.88 -5.93 0.62
N LEU A 79 -15.72 -5.51 -0.64
CA LEU A 79 -16.72 -5.75 -1.69
C LEU A 79 -16.88 -7.24 -1.97
N PHE A 80 -15.78 -8.00 -2.06
CA PHE A 80 -15.82 -9.44 -2.28
C PHE A 80 -16.63 -10.14 -1.17
N ILE A 81 -16.32 -9.86 0.10
CA ILE A 81 -17.00 -10.50 1.24
C ILE A 81 -18.48 -10.14 1.27
N LEU A 82 -18.83 -8.86 1.08
CA LEU A 82 -20.24 -8.43 1.09
C LEU A 82 -21.04 -9.03 -0.06
N LEU A 83 -20.50 -9.04 -1.28
CA LEU A 83 -21.17 -9.69 -2.42
C LEU A 83 -21.33 -11.19 -2.17
N ASP A 84 -20.30 -11.85 -1.65
CA ASP A 84 -20.36 -13.28 -1.36
C ASP A 84 -21.40 -13.62 -0.28
N PHE A 85 -21.53 -12.77 0.75
CA PHE A 85 -22.58 -12.91 1.77
C PHE A 85 -23.99 -12.74 1.17
N LEU A 86 -24.17 -11.73 0.32
CA LEU A 86 -25.44 -11.50 -0.37
C LEU A 86 -25.81 -12.68 -1.28
N ILE A 87 -24.82 -13.22 -2.01
CA ILE A 87 -24.98 -14.37 -2.89
C ILE A 87 -25.44 -15.61 -2.11
N HIS A 88 -24.82 -15.89 -0.97
CA HIS A 88 -25.05 -17.13 -0.21
C HIS A 88 -26.07 -16.97 0.92
N GLY A 89 -26.74 -15.80 1.02
CA GLY A 89 -27.71 -15.53 2.07
C GLY A 89 -27.11 -15.56 3.48
N VAL A 90 -25.82 -15.22 3.62
CA VAL A 90 -25.16 -15.17 4.93
C VAL A 90 -25.63 -13.91 5.65
N GLU A 91 -26.23 -14.08 6.82
CA GLU A 91 -26.61 -12.96 7.68
C GLU A 91 -25.37 -12.22 8.21
N PHE A 92 -25.44 -10.90 8.23
CA PHE A 92 -24.39 -10.03 8.77
C PHE A 92 -25.00 -8.83 9.49
N ASP A 93 -24.30 -8.34 10.51
CA ASP A 93 -24.74 -7.19 11.29
C ASP A 93 -24.31 -5.89 10.61
N GLN A 94 -25.31 -5.07 10.23
CA GLN A 94 -25.09 -3.87 9.43
C GLN A 94 -24.27 -2.81 10.17
N LEU A 95 -24.50 -2.66 11.49
CA LEU A 95 -23.84 -1.64 12.30
C LEU A 95 -22.35 -1.94 12.45
N THR A 96 -21.99 -3.15 12.86
CA THR A 96 -20.60 -3.61 12.96
C THR A 96 -19.89 -3.62 11.61
N THR A 97 -20.61 -3.92 10.53
CA THR A 97 -20.10 -3.79 9.15
C THR A 97 -19.69 -2.35 8.84
N VAL A 98 -20.56 -1.37 9.07
CA VAL A 98 -20.25 0.05 8.83
C VAL A 98 -19.11 0.52 9.72
N LEU A 99 -19.15 0.21 11.02
CA LEU A 99 -18.13 0.62 11.99
C LEU A 99 -16.76 0.02 11.67
N SER A 100 -16.69 -1.26 11.28
CA SER A 100 -15.44 -1.92 10.91
C SER A 100 -14.85 -1.39 9.60
N VAL A 101 -15.68 -1.09 8.60
CA VAL A 101 -15.23 -0.45 7.35
C VAL A 101 -14.70 0.96 7.63
N ILE A 102 -15.41 1.77 8.41
CA ILE A 102 -14.93 3.11 8.82
C ILE A 102 -13.61 3.00 9.60
N SER A 103 -13.53 2.08 10.57
CA SER A 103 -12.31 1.83 11.35
C SER A 103 -11.13 1.48 10.42
N ALA A 104 -11.33 0.55 9.48
CA ALA A 104 -10.28 0.14 8.55
C ALA A 104 -9.85 1.26 7.59
N ILE A 105 -10.79 2.08 7.09
CA ILE A 105 -10.49 3.28 6.28
C ILE A 105 -9.59 4.24 7.07
N LEU A 106 -9.96 4.54 8.33
CA LEU A 106 -9.22 5.45 9.19
C LEU A 106 -7.82 4.91 9.50
N LEU A 107 -7.71 3.62 9.83
CA LEU A 107 -6.43 2.97 10.10
C LEU A 107 -5.54 2.97 8.86
N PHE A 108 -6.09 2.59 7.70
CA PHE A 108 -5.37 2.56 6.43
C PHE A 108 -4.86 3.94 6.03
N LEU A 109 -5.70 4.98 6.15
CA LEU A 109 -5.30 6.36 5.89
C LEU A 109 -4.23 6.83 6.88
N GLY A 110 -4.40 6.56 8.18
CA GLY A 110 -3.44 6.91 9.21
C GLY A 110 -2.06 6.27 8.99
N ILE A 111 -2.02 4.98 8.65
CA ILE A 111 -0.78 4.26 8.33
C ILE A 111 -0.13 4.83 7.06
N ASN A 112 -0.90 5.14 6.01
CA ASN A 112 -0.36 5.75 4.79
C ASN A 112 0.27 7.13 5.06
N LEU A 113 -0.40 7.99 5.84
CA LEU A 113 0.15 9.29 6.22
C LEU A 113 1.41 9.15 7.09
N MET A 114 1.41 8.20 8.02
CA MET A 114 2.60 7.91 8.85
C MET A 114 3.76 7.41 7.99
N SER A 115 3.49 6.62 6.96
CA SER A 115 4.50 6.19 5.99
C SER A 115 5.10 7.38 5.23
N ASP A 116 4.27 8.30 4.73
CA ASP A 116 4.77 9.50 4.03
C ASP A 116 5.60 10.40 4.94
N PHE A 117 5.18 10.58 6.19
CA PHE A 117 5.96 11.30 7.18
C PHE A 117 7.35 10.66 7.39
N ARG A 118 7.41 9.32 7.53
CA ARG A 118 8.67 8.59 7.73
C ARG A 118 9.57 8.64 6.50
N ASP A 119 9.01 8.46 5.31
CA ASP A 119 9.75 8.50 4.04
C ASP A 119 10.39 9.88 3.81
N HIS A 120 9.68 10.95 4.18
CA HIS A 120 10.21 12.33 4.17
C HIS A 120 11.40 12.49 5.12
N LEU A 121 11.26 12.07 6.39
CA LEU A 121 12.33 12.17 7.39
C LEU A 121 13.57 11.35 6.99
N GLN A 122 13.37 10.14 6.49
CA GLN A 122 14.46 9.25 6.07
C GLN A 122 15.10 9.68 4.75
N GLY A 123 14.45 10.59 4.01
CA GLY A 123 14.96 11.11 2.75
C GLY A 123 14.78 10.21 1.55
N PHE A 124 13.93 9.20 1.66
CA PHE A 124 13.54 8.41 0.50
C PHE A 124 12.93 9.30 -0.59
N ASP A 125 12.10 10.26 -0.19
CA ASP A 125 11.45 11.21 -1.08
C ASP A 125 12.43 12.21 -1.75
N ARG A 126 13.66 12.31 -1.23
CA ARG A 126 14.70 13.22 -1.73
C ARG A 126 15.48 12.60 -2.90
N VAL A 127 15.58 11.26 -2.95
CA VAL A 127 16.29 10.53 -4.02
C VAL A 127 15.35 10.16 -5.16
N ASN A 128 14.09 9.92 -4.86
CA ASN A 128 13.12 9.49 -5.86
C ASN A 128 12.45 10.70 -6.53
N GLU A 129 12.75 10.93 -7.81
CA GLU A 129 12.20 12.07 -8.56
C GLU A 129 10.67 12.09 -8.59
N ASN A 130 10.04 10.91 -8.68
CA ASN A 130 8.59 10.79 -8.69
C ASN A 130 7.94 11.30 -7.39
N HIS A 131 8.70 11.36 -6.29
CA HIS A 131 8.23 11.81 -4.98
C HIS A 131 8.40 13.30 -4.72
N LYS A 132 9.07 14.05 -5.61
CA LYS A 132 9.18 15.52 -5.50
C LYS A 132 7.82 16.23 -5.61
N SER A 133 6.78 15.53 -6.06
CA SER A 133 5.40 16.01 -6.13
C SER A 133 4.61 15.89 -4.81
N LYS A 134 5.19 15.28 -3.77
CA LYS A 134 4.47 15.06 -2.50
C LYS A 134 4.19 16.38 -1.77
N PRO A 135 3.01 16.54 -1.13
CA PRO A 135 2.64 17.77 -0.43
C PRO A 135 3.61 18.21 0.68
N ILE A 136 4.27 17.27 1.35
CA ILE A 136 5.28 17.56 2.37
C ILE A 136 6.53 18.16 1.73
N PHE A 137 7.01 17.57 0.63
CA PHE A 137 8.20 18.01 -0.10
C PHE A 137 8.00 19.41 -0.72
N LEU A 138 6.80 19.67 -1.24
CA LEU A 138 6.41 20.97 -1.81
C LEU A 138 6.11 22.05 -0.75
N GLY A 139 6.15 21.71 0.55
CA GLY A 139 5.85 22.64 1.64
C GLY A 139 4.37 23.05 1.73
N TRP A 140 3.47 22.33 1.06
CA TRP A 140 2.03 22.57 1.14
C TRP A 140 1.51 22.30 2.56
N VAL A 141 2.02 21.23 3.19
CA VAL A 141 1.70 20.82 4.57
C VAL A 141 2.99 20.54 5.33
N ARG A 142 3.04 20.93 6.62
CA ARG A 142 4.17 20.61 7.50
C ARG A 142 4.18 19.12 7.85
N ALA A 143 5.35 18.50 7.86
CA ALA A 143 5.49 17.08 8.19
C ALA A 143 4.94 16.75 9.59
N ILE A 144 5.13 17.62 10.57
CA ILE A 144 4.55 17.44 11.93
C ILE A 144 3.01 17.36 11.92
N ARG A 145 2.34 18.12 11.05
CA ARG A 145 0.87 18.08 10.94
C ARG A 145 0.42 16.76 10.32
N VAL A 146 1.14 16.25 9.32
CA VAL A 146 0.88 14.93 8.74
C VAL A 146 1.01 13.83 9.81
N LYS A 147 2.07 13.87 10.63
CA LYS A 147 2.24 12.95 11.77
C LYS A 147 1.08 13.02 12.77
N GLN A 148 0.67 14.24 13.15
CA GLN A 148 -0.46 14.43 14.09
C GLN A 148 -1.77 13.90 13.52
N SER A 149 -2.08 14.21 12.26
CA SER A 149 -3.25 13.68 11.56
C SER A 149 -3.21 12.16 11.47
N ALA A 150 -2.06 11.58 11.14
CA ALA A 150 -1.88 10.12 11.10
C ALA A 150 -2.20 9.47 12.46
N LEU A 151 -1.65 10.01 13.55
CA LEU A 151 -1.91 9.51 14.91
C LEU A 151 -3.37 9.68 15.33
N CYS A 152 -3.98 10.81 14.98
CA CYS A 152 -5.40 11.06 15.24
C CYS A 152 -6.29 10.04 14.52
N LEU A 153 -6.03 9.76 13.24
CA LEU A 153 -6.77 8.77 12.46
C LEU A 153 -6.60 7.35 13.02
N ILE A 154 -5.38 6.98 13.42
CA ILE A 154 -5.12 5.68 14.06
C ILE A 154 -5.88 5.58 15.40
N PHE A 155 -5.86 6.64 16.22
CA PHE A 155 -6.60 6.68 17.47
C PHE A 155 -8.12 6.56 17.25
N LEU A 156 -8.68 7.30 16.28
CA LEU A 156 -10.09 7.19 15.92
C LEU A 156 -10.42 5.77 15.43
N SER A 157 -9.57 5.15 14.61
CA SER A 157 -9.79 3.77 14.15
C SER A 157 -9.94 2.79 15.31
N PHE A 158 -9.15 2.97 16.37
CA PHE A 158 -9.27 2.17 17.59
C PHE A 158 -10.62 2.39 18.27
N LEU A 159 -11.06 3.64 18.45
CA LEU A 159 -12.37 3.94 19.04
C LEU A 159 -13.54 3.30 18.26
N PHE A 160 -13.51 3.38 16.93
CA PHE A 160 -14.53 2.75 16.07
C PHE A 160 -14.48 1.21 16.11
N SER A 161 -13.34 0.61 16.46
CA SER A 161 -13.21 -0.84 16.58
C SER A 161 -13.75 -1.42 17.89
N ILE A 162 -13.90 -0.60 18.96
CA ILE A 162 -14.33 -1.07 20.28
C ILE A 162 -15.70 -1.75 20.25
N PRO A 163 -16.76 -1.14 19.66
CA PRO A 163 -18.08 -1.80 19.61
C PRO A 163 -18.04 -3.12 18.84
N VAL A 164 -17.25 -3.19 17.76
CA VAL A 164 -17.09 -4.41 16.95
C VAL A 164 -16.41 -5.52 17.74
N LEU A 165 -15.40 -5.20 18.55
CA LEU A 165 -14.71 -6.17 19.41
C LEU A 165 -15.60 -6.69 20.55
N ILE A 166 -16.48 -5.84 21.08
CA ILE A 166 -17.47 -6.25 22.08
C ILE A 166 -18.49 -7.20 21.46
N ALA A 167 -18.99 -6.88 20.26
CA ALA A 167 -19.95 -7.72 19.54
C ALA A 167 -19.34 -9.08 19.12
N PHE A 168 -18.08 -9.08 18.66
CA PHE A 168 -17.42 -10.28 18.15
C PHE A 168 -16.03 -10.51 18.79
N PRO A 169 -15.96 -11.06 20.02
CA PRO A 169 -14.70 -11.23 20.75
C PRO A 169 -13.64 -12.08 20.04
N ARG A 170 -14.05 -13.00 19.14
CA ARG A 170 -13.12 -13.81 18.32
C ARG A 170 -12.20 -12.95 17.45
N LEU A 171 -12.64 -11.75 17.08
CA LEU A 171 -11.84 -10.79 16.32
C LEU A 171 -10.58 -10.35 17.07
N LEU A 172 -10.56 -10.45 18.41
CA LEU A 172 -9.42 -10.06 19.24
C LEU A 172 -8.14 -10.81 18.84
N PHE A 173 -8.23 -12.09 18.48
CA PHE A 173 -7.06 -12.85 18.03
C PHE A 173 -6.42 -12.24 16.76
N ILE A 174 -7.24 -11.88 15.78
CA ILE A 174 -6.80 -11.25 14.53
C ILE A 174 -6.22 -9.86 14.82
N VAL A 175 -6.86 -9.09 15.71
CA VAL A 175 -6.39 -7.76 16.12
C VAL A 175 -5.06 -7.84 16.86
N VAL A 176 -4.85 -8.84 17.73
CA VAL A 176 -3.57 -9.03 18.42
C VAL A 176 -2.46 -9.32 17.41
N ILE A 177 -2.66 -10.26 16.49
CA ILE A 177 -1.65 -10.57 15.44
C ILE A 177 -1.34 -9.33 14.59
N THR A 178 -2.39 -8.66 14.12
CA THR A 178 -2.28 -7.42 13.31
C THR A 178 -1.54 -6.32 14.07
N GLY A 179 -1.93 -6.11 15.33
CA GLY A 179 -1.33 -5.13 16.24
C GLY A 179 0.13 -5.45 16.54
N THR A 180 0.49 -6.71 16.76
CA THR A 180 1.89 -7.14 16.95
C THR A 180 2.72 -6.84 15.71
N ILE A 181 2.24 -7.17 14.50
CA ILE A 181 2.97 -6.88 13.25
C ILE A 181 3.20 -5.36 13.12
N ILE A 182 2.14 -4.55 13.26
CA ILE A 182 2.20 -3.09 13.16
C ILE A 182 3.13 -2.51 14.22
N PHE A 183 2.96 -2.89 15.49
CA PHE A 183 3.73 -2.37 16.60
C PHE A 183 5.20 -2.74 16.51
N TYR A 184 5.51 -3.97 16.10
CA TYR A 184 6.89 -4.41 15.84
C TYR A 184 7.62 -3.49 14.85
N SER A 185 6.91 -2.98 13.85
CA SER A 185 7.46 -1.98 12.92
C SER A 185 7.51 -0.58 13.50
N LEU A 186 6.52 -0.18 14.30
CA LEU A 186 6.55 1.12 14.96
C LEU A 186 7.72 1.25 15.95
N LEU A 187 8.07 0.19 16.67
CA LEU A 187 9.18 0.15 17.63
C LEU A 187 10.55 0.39 16.99
N ARG A 188 10.71 0.05 15.71
CA ARG A 188 11.98 0.25 14.97
C ARG A 188 12.10 1.70 14.49
N ARG A 189 12.31 2.62 15.44
CA ARG A 189 12.37 4.09 15.28
C ARG A 189 13.27 4.62 14.14
N LYS A 190 14.14 3.80 13.53
CA LYS A 190 15.12 4.24 12.51
C LYS A 190 14.95 3.62 11.11
N LYS A 191 13.99 2.71 10.87
CA LYS A 191 13.84 2.02 9.58
C LYS A 191 12.36 1.92 9.19
N SER A 192 12.01 2.38 8.00
CA SER A 192 10.66 2.16 7.45
C SER A 192 10.44 0.67 7.20
N TYR A 193 9.18 0.20 7.11
CA TYR A 193 8.88 -1.17 6.68
C TYR A 193 9.60 -1.49 5.37
N ARG A 194 9.65 -0.51 4.47
CA ARG A 194 10.27 -0.61 3.15
C ARG A 194 11.79 -0.83 3.19
N ASP A 195 12.44 -0.50 4.30
CA ASP A 195 13.89 -0.68 4.48
C ASP A 195 14.26 -2.07 4.98
N HIS A 196 13.26 -2.93 5.18
CA HIS A 196 13.44 -4.29 5.66
C HIS A 196 13.14 -5.31 4.57
N LEU A 197 13.94 -6.37 4.58
CA LEU A 197 13.85 -7.46 3.62
C LEU A 197 12.43 -8.07 3.59
N PHE A 198 11.76 -8.17 4.73
CA PHE A 198 10.42 -8.78 4.82
C PHE A 198 9.28 -7.78 5.05
N GLY A 199 9.54 -6.47 4.99
CA GLY A 199 8.51 -5.48 5.27
C GLY A 199 7.34 -5.54 4.30
N ASP A 200 7.63 -5.78 3.02
CA ASP A 200 6.61 -5.93 1.98
C ASP A 200 5.75 -7.19 2.20
N VAL A 201 6.33 -8.26 2.76
CA VAL A 201 5.60 -9.50 3.09
C VAL A 201 4.63 -9.24 4.23
N PHE A 202 5.05 -8.53 5.27
CA PHE A 202 4.14 -8.13 6.35
C PHE A 202 3.00 -7.26 5.84
N TRP A 203 3.27 -6.34 4.91
CA TRP A 203 2.22 -5.54 4.29
C TRP A 203 1.21 -6.41 3.54
N ALA A 204 1.67 -7.37 2.76
CA ALA A 204 0.82 -8.33 2.05
C ALA A 204 -0.04 -9.19 2.99
N ILE A 205 0.51 -9.61 4.12
CA ILE A 205 -0.21 -10.35 5.17
C ILE A 205 -1.30 -9.47 5.81
N LEU A 206 -0.97 -8.21 6.12
CA LEU A 206 -1.88 -7.25 6.73
C LEU A 206 -3.10 -6.95 5.83
N VAL A 207 -2.85 -6.61 4.55
CA VAL A 207 -3.93 -6.25 3.61
C VAL A 207 -4.58 -7.44 2.91
N GLY A 208 -4.02 -8.64 3.07
CA GLY A 208 -4.52 -9.88 2.49
C GLY A 208 -5.32 -10.73 3.50
N PRO A 209 -4.73 -11.82 4.04
CA PRO A 209 -5.43 -12.76 4.91
C PRO A 209 -5.96 -12.15 6.20
N LEU A 210 -5.20 -11.27 6.85
CA LEU A 210 -5.64 -10.67 8.12
C LEU A 210 -6.79 -9.70 7.92
N LEU A 211 -6.72 -8.84 6.90
CA LEU A 211 -7.82 -7.94 6.55
C LEU A 211 -9.07 -8.72 6.16
N SER A 212 -8.95 -9.71 5.28
CA SER A 212 -10.12 -10.45 4.75
C SER A 212 -10.81 -11.26 5.84
N THR A 213 -10.04 -11.99 6.65
CA THR A 213 -10.59 -12.77 7.77
C THR A 213 -11.13 -11.84 8.86
N GLY A 214 -10.43 -10.74 9.14
CA GLY A 214 -10.87 -9.75 10.12
C GLY A 214 -12.19 -9.09 9.73
N MET A 215 -12.35 -8.73 8.46
CA MET A 215 -13.60 -8.17 7.92
C MET A 215 -14.73 -9.18 7.97
N GLN A 216 -14.50 -10.43 7.56
CA GLN A 216 -15.53 -11.48 7.62
C GLN A 216 -16.06 -11.67 9.06
N VAL A 217 -15.15 -11.79 10.03
CA VAL A 217 -15.51 -11.94 11.45
C VAL A 217 -16.18 -10.68 11.98
N ALA A 218 -15.75 -9.50 11.56
CA ALA A 218 -16.37 -8.23 11.95
C ALA A 218 -17.78 -8.05 11.38
N PHE A 219 -18.10 -8.66 10.23
CA PHE A 219 -19.42 -8.54 9.60
C PHE A 219 -20.40 -9.57 10.15
N SER A 220 -19.97 -10.82 10.35
CA SER A 220 -20.87 -11.95 10.66
C SER A 220 -20.58 -12.68 11.98
N GLY A 221 -19.41 -12.44 12.60
CA GLY A 221 -18.94 -13.23 13.75
C GLY A 221 -18.45 -14.65 13.41
N ILE A 222 -18.53 -15.06 12.13
CA ILE A 222 -18.16 -16.40 11.66
C ILE A 222 -16.74 -16.36 11.07
N VAL A 223 -15.99 -17.44 11.28
CA VAL A 223 -14.68 -17.67 10.64
C VAL A 223 -14.86 -18.75 9.58
N GLN A 224 -14.53 -18.47 8.32
CA GLN A 224 -14.54 -19.48 7.26
C GLN A 224 -13.21 -19.48 6.50
N LEU A 225 -12.73 -20.68 6.17
CA LEU A 225 -11.46 -20.87 5.46
C LEU A 225 -11.45 -20.19 4.09
N LYS A 226 -12.61 -20.08 3.42
CA LYS A 226 -12.78 -19.40 2.13
C LYS A 226 -12.19 -17.99 2.12
N TYR A 227 -12.51 -17.15 3.10
CA TYR A 227 -12.05 -15.75 3.13
C TYR A 227 -10.59 -15.61 3.56
N PHE A 228 -10.07 -16.55 4.35
CA PHE A 228 -8.64 -16.64 4.62
C PHE A 228 -7.85 -16.95 3.33
N LEU A 229 -8.27 -17.97 2.57
CA LEU A 229 -7.65 -18.33 1.30
C LEU A 229 -7.77 -17.22 0.25
N PHE A 230 -8.95 -16.60 0.13
CA PHE A 230 -9.15 -15.39 -0.67
C PHE A 230 -8.14 -14.30 -0.28
N GLY A 231 -8.02 -14.02 1.01
CA GLY A 231 -7.08 -13.03 1.52
C GLY A 231 -5.62 -13.39 1.23
N CYS A 232 -5.23 -14.68 1.24
CA CYS A 232 -3.91 -15.12 0.79
C CYS A 232 -3.68 -14.81 -0.69
N VAL A 233 -4.62 -15.16 -1.57
CA VAL A 233 -4.54 -14.86 -3.01
C VAL A 233 -4.44 -13.36 -3.24
N TRP A 234 -5.29 -12.58 -2.58
CA TRP A 234 -5.27 -11.12 -2.62
C TRP A 234 -3.93 -10.54 -2.13
N GLY A 235 -3.42 -11.06 -1.01
CA GLY A 235 -2.14 -10.67 -0.44
C GLY A 235 -0.99 -10.89 -1.41
N ILE A 236 -0.93 -12.02 -2.12
CA ILE A 236 0.09 -12.29 -3.15
C ILE A 236 -0.02 -11.28 -4.31
N LEU A 237 -1.24 -10.95 -4.74
CA LEU A 237 -1.46 -9.95 -5.79
C LEU A 237 -1.00 -8.54 -5.37
N ILE A 238 -1.28 -8.14 -4.14
CA ILE A 238 -0.79 -6.87 -3.59
C ILE A 238 0.74 -6.89 -3.42
N PHE A 239 1.29 -8.02 -2.96
CA PHE A 239 2.73 -8.20 -2.87
C PHE A 239 3.41 -8.01 -4.23
N PHE A 240 2.85 -8.61 -5.29
CA PHE A 240 3.31 -8.40 -6.66
C PHE A 240 3.32 -6.92 -7.04
N ARG A 241 2.23 -6.19 -6.74
CA ARG A 241 2.14 -4.74 -7.01
C ARG A 241 3.21 -3.92 -6.29
N ILE A 242 3.51 -4.26 -5.04
CA ILE A 242 4.58 -3.63 -4.26
C ILE A 242 5.94 -3.90 -4.91
N GLN A 243 6.20 -5.16 -5.30
CA GLN A 243 7.47 -5.52 -5.92
C GLN A 243 7.67 -4.86 -7.29
N ILE A 244 6.61 -4.65 -8.08
CA ILE A 244 6.70 -3.82 -9.30
C ILE A 244 7.18 -2.39 -8.95
N SER A 245 6.64 -1.80 -7.88
CA SER A 245 7.05 -0.45 -7.45
C SER A 245 8.49 -0.42 -6.94
N ASN A 246 8.94 -1.48 -6.25
CA ASN A 246 10.31 -1.58 -5.79
C ASN A 246 11.28 -1.79 -6.96
N PHE A 247 10.89 -2.58 -7.95
CA PHE A 247 11.63 -2.81 -9.19
C PHE A 247 11.82 -1.52 -9.99
N GLU A 248 10.75 -0.74 -10.18
CA GLU A 248 10.79 0.60 -10.80
C GLU A 248 11.81 1.53 -10.14
N HIS A 249 11.96 1.42 -8.83
CA HIS A 249 12.82 2.30 -8.04
C HIS A 249 14.15 1.66 -7.62
N ILE A 250 14.55 0.53 -8.21
CA ILE A 250 15.71 -0.26 -7.77
C ILE A 250 17.01 0.58 -7.70
N LEU A 251 17.27 1.43 -8.70
CA LEU A 251 18.47 2.29 -8.74
C LEU A 251 18.45 3.34 -7.62
N SER A 252 17.37 4.13 -7.56
CA SER A 252 17.20 5.18 -6.54
C SER A 252 17.20 4.60 -5.11
N SER A 253 16.62 3.42 -4.94
CA SER A 253 16.50 2.74 -3.64
C SER A 253 17.84 2.11 -3.23
N SER A 254 18.64 1.62 -4.18
CA SER A 254 20.01 1.16 -3.94
C SER A 254 20.93 2.30 -3.49
N LEU A 255 20.84 3.47 -4.15
CA LEU A 255 21.56 4.68 -3.72
C LEU A 255 21.18 5.12 -2.31
N ALA A 256 19.91 4.97 -1.94
CA ALA A 256 19.42 5.23 -0.59
C ALA A 256 19.75 4.12 0.44
N LYS A 257 20.42 3.03 0.02
CA LYS A 257 20.77 1.86 0.85
C LYS A 257 19.55 1.14 1.45
N VAL A 258 18.40 1.19 0.77
CA VAL A 258 17.16 0.50 1.16
C VAL A 258 17.36 -1.00 0.96
N LYS A 259 17.02 -1.82 1.97
CA LYS A 259 17.21 -3.28 1.94
C LYS A 259 15.89 -4.05 1.73
N ASN A 260 15.19 -3.80 0.63
CA ASN A 260 14.01 -4.59 0.23
C ASN A 260 14.42 -5.84 -0.60
N LEU A 261 13.46 -6.73 -0.90
CA LEU A 261 13.72 -8.00 -1.63
C LEU A 261 14.31 -7.78 -3.02
N VAL A 262 13.78 -6.81 -3.76
CA VAL A 262 14.25 -6.48 -5.11
C VAL A 262 15.71 -6.00 -5.08
N ASN A 263 16.06 -5.09 -4.16
CA ASN A 263 17.42 -4.60 -4.00
C ASN A 263 18.36 -5.72 -3.52
N TYR A 264 17.86 -6.64 -2.68
CA TYR A 264 18.62 -7.78 -2.20
C TYR A 264 18.96 -8.77 -3.33
N PHE A 265 17.98 -9.10 -4.18
CA PHE A 265 18.20 -9.97 -5.34
C PHE A 265 19.01 -9.29 -6.45
N GLY A 266 18.91 -7.97 -6.57
CA GLY A 266 19.48 -7.21 -7.68
C GLY A 266 18.62 -7.28 -8.93
N PHE A 267 19.01 -6.53 -9.97
CA PHE A 267 18.17 -6.29 -11.15
C PHE A 267 17.81 -7.58 -11.92
N GLU A 268 18.79 -8.40 -12.27
CA GLU A 268 18.56 -9.62 -13.07
C GLU A 268 17.71 -10.67 -12.34
N HIS A 269 18.01 -10.93 -11.07
CA HIS A 269 17.24 -11.89 -10.28
C HIS A 269 15.85 -11.35 -9.92
N SER A 270 15.68 -10.03 -9.80
CA SER A 270 14.36 -9.43 -9.57
C SER A 270 13.38 -9.66 -10.72
N LYS A 271 13.85 -9.76 -11.98
CA LYS A 271 13.00 -10.14 -13.12
C LYS A 271 12.39 -11.54 -12.92
N LYS A 272 13.24 -12.51 -12.55
CA LYS A 272 12.81 -13.89 -12.24
C LYS A 272 11.89 -13.91 -11.01
N PHE A 273 12.22 -13.13 -9.98
CA PHE A 273 11.42 -13.04 -8.76
C PHE A 273 10.00 -12.51 -9.02
N LEU A 274 9.85 -11.43 -9.81
CA LEU A 274 8.54 -10.93 -10.22
C LEU A 274 7.74 -11.97 -10.99
N PHE A 275 8.38 -12.71 -11.90
CA PHE A 275 7.74 -13.81 -12.62
C PHE A 275 7.29 -14.95 -11.69
N SER A 276 8.11 -15.31 -10.71
CA SER A 276 7.77 -16.33 -9.72
C SER A 276 6.58 -15.92 -8.85
N ILE A 277 6.52 -14.66 -8.39
CA ILE A 277 5.37 -14.15 -7.62
C ILE A 277 4.09 -14.19 -8.46
N TRP A 278 4.17 -13.77 -9.72
CA TRP A 278 3.03 -13.80 -10.62
C TRP A 278 2.55 -15.22 -10.91
N THR A 279 3.47 -16.16 -11.11
CA THR A 279 3.15 -17.58 -11.29
C THR A 279 2.50 -18.15 -10.03
N LEU A 280 3.04 -17.83 -8.85
CA LEU A 280 2.45 -18.21 -7.57
C LEU A 280 1.02 -17.65 -7.43
N PHE A 281 0.82 -16.37 -7.77
CA PHE A 281 -0.50 -15.76 -7.79
C PHE A 281 -1.47 -16.53 -8.70
N LEU A 282 -1.07 -16.83 -9.94
CA LEU A 282 -1.92 -17.56 -10.89
C LEU A 282 -2.30 -18.95 -10.37
N LEU A 283 -1.34 -19.70 -9.82
CA LEU A 283 -1.60 -21.02 -9.25
C LEU A 283 -2.54 -20.94 -8.06
N SER A 284 -2.30 -20.00 -7.13
CA SER A 284 -3.18 -19.79 -5.97
C SER A 284 -4.57 -19.31 -6.37
N PHE A 285 -4.69 -18.45 -7.39
CA PHE A 285 -5.96 -17.99 -7.93
C PHE A 285 -6.74 -19.14 -8.57
N VAL A 286 -6.11 -19.94 -9.44
CA VAL A 286 -6.74 -21.12 -10.06
C VAL A 286 -7.19 -22.11 -8.98
N PHE A 287 -6.34 -22.38 -7.98
CA PHE A 287 -6.69 -23.27 -6.87
C PHE A 287 -7.90 -22.74 -6.09
N PHE A 288 -7.92 -21.46 -5.73
CA PHE A 288 -9.04 -20.83 -5.03
C PHE A 288 -10.33 -20.91 -5.86
N GLN A 289 -10.25 -20.56 -7.14
CA GLN A 289 -11.39 -20.58 -8.05
C GLN A 289 -11.95 -22.00 -8.24
N ALA A 290 -11.08 -22.99 -8.46
CA ALA A 290 -11.49 -24.38 -8.61
C ALA A 290 -12.12 -24.97 -7.32
N ALA A 291 -11.74 -24.45 -6.15
CA ALA A 291 -12.28 -24.91 -4.87
C ALA A 291 -13.66 -24.35 -4.53
N PHE A 292 -14.01 -23.15 -5.01
CA PHE A 292 -15.20 -22.42 -4.57
C PHE A 292 -16.14 -21.96 -5.68
N HIS A 293 -15.74 -22.04 -6.95
CA HIS A 293 -16.50 -21.50 -8.07
C HIS A 293 -16.53 -22.45 -9.27
N HIS A 294 -17.63 -22.43 -10.01
CA HIS A 294 -17.80 -23.26 -11.20
C HIS A 294 -16.83 -22.85 -12.33
N TRP A 295 -16.24 -23.83 -13.02
CA TRP A 295 -15.14 -23.63 -13.98
C TRP A 295 -15.46 -22.67 -15.14
N LEU A 296 -16.72 -22.67 -15.61
CA LEU A 296 -17.18 -21.77 -16.68
C LEU A 296 -17.01 -20.29 -16.32
N ILE A 297 -17.05 -19.96 -15.02
CA ILE A 297 -17.02 -18.57 -14.54
C ILE A 297 -15.60 -18.00 -14.60
N TRP A 298 -14.57 -18.81 -14.32
CA TRP A 298 -13.21 -18.30 -14.11
C TRP A 298 -12.20 -18.68 -15.20
N MET A 299 -12.46 -19.71 -16.02
CA MET A 299 -11.49 -20.18 -17.01
C MET A 299 -11.14 -19.10 -18.05
N GLY A 300 -12.12 -18.31 -18.50
CA GLY A 300 -11.90 -17.18 -19.41
C GLY A 300 -10.97 -16.12 -18.80
N THR A 301 -11.17 -15.77 -17.53
CA THR A 301 -10.31 -14.83 -16.79
C THR A 301 -8.86 -15.32 -16.74
N VAL A 302 -8.65 -16.61 -16.44
CA VAL A 302 -7.32 -17.20 -16.36
C VAL A 302 -6.60 -17.16 -17.72
N LEU A 303 -7.29 -17.52 -18.80
CA LEU A 303 -6.71 -17.51 -20.15
C LEU A 303 -6.31 -16.09 -20.60
N ILE A 304 -7.18 -15.11 -20.38
CA ILE A 304 -6.91 -13.70 -20.71
C ILE A 304 -5.69 -13.20 -19.93
N ILE A 305 -5.68 -13.42 -18.61
CA ILE A 305 -4.60 -12.97 -17.73
C ILE A 305 -3.28 -13.68 -18.04
N PHE A 306 -3.31 -14.97 -18.38
CA PHE A 306 -2.13 -15.72 -18.79
C PHE A 306 -1.51 -15.12 -20.06
N PHE A 307 -2.32 -14.85 -21.09
CA PHE A 307 -1.85 -14.26 -22.34
C PHE A 307 -1.28 -12.85 -22.14
N MET A 308 -1.98 -12.00 -21.38
CA MET A 308 -1.50 -10.66 -21.03
C MET A 308 -0.20 -10.74 -20.22
N GLY A 309 -0.11 -11.64 -19.25
CA GLY A 309 1.08 -11.89 -18.45
C GLY A 309 2.27 -12.30 -19.32
N TYR A 310 2.10 -13.27 -20.22
CA TYR A 310 3.14 -13.73 -21.13
C TYR A 310 3.77 -12.58 -21.93
N LYS A 311 2.92 -11.71 -22.49
CA LYS A 311 3.39 -10.52 -23.23
C LYS A 311 4.25 -9.61 -22.35
N GLN A 312 3.82 -9.29 -21.14
CA GLN A 312 4.55 -8.39 -20.25
C GLN A 312 5.86 -9.00 -19.74
N PHE A 313 5.86 -10.27 -19.37
CA PHE A 313 7.07 -10.94 -18.90
C PHE A 313 8.12 -11.12 -20.01
N ARG A 314 7.69 -11.31 -21.27
CA ARG A 314 8.63 -11.29 -22.40
C ARG A 314 9.33 -9.93 -22.55
N LEU A 315 8.62 -8.82 -22.31
CA LEU A 315 9.23 -7.49 -22.30
C LEU A 315 10.15 -7.31 -21.10
N LEU A 316 9.73 -7.76 -19.91
CA LEU A 316 10.55 -7.72 -18.69
C LEU A 316 11.90 -8.43 -18.88
N TYR A 317 11.91 -9.63 -19.48
CA TYR A 317 13.15 -10.39 -19.69
C TYR A 317 14.10 -9.76 -20.71
N LYS A 318 13.57 -9.01 -21.69
CA LYS A 318 14.38 -8.29 -22.68
C LYS A 318 15.05 -7.04 -22.11
N LEU A 319 14.60 -6.56 -20.95
CA LEU A 319 15.12 -5.36 -20.33
C LEU A 319 16.59 -5.55 -19.91
N SER A 320 17.49 -4.72 -20.45
CA SER A 320 18.94 -4.80 -20.25
C SER A 320 19.46 -3.91 -19.13
N SER A 321 18.74 -2.84 -18.79
CA SER A 321 19.19 -1.85 -17.80
C SER A 321 18.03 -1.31 -16.94
N PRO A 322 18.28 -1.04 -15.63
CA PRO A 322 17.30 -0.40 -14.74
C PRO A 322 17.05 1.08 -15.01
N SER A 323 17.87 1.75 -15.84
CA SER A 323 17.77 3.20 -16.12
C SER A 323 17.24 3.55 -17.51
N GLY A 324 16.95 2.57 -18.36
CA GLY A 324 16.46 2.81 -19.72
C GLY A 324 15.00 3.27 -19.77
N SER A 325 14.60 3.97 -20.83
CA SER A 325 13.20 4.35 -21.09
C SER A 325 12.27 3.14 -21.19
N GLU A 326 12.79 2.00 -21.64
CA GLU A 326 12.09 0.70 -21.66
C GLU A 326 11.59 0.25 -20.29
N MET A 327 12.31 0.60 -19.21
CA MET A 327 11.93 0.27 -17.84
C MET A 327 10.57 0.89 -17.49
N LYS A 328 10.31 2.12 -17.94
CA LYS A 328 9.03 2.79 -17.74
C LYS A 328 7.90 2.05 -18.44
N ILE A 329 8.11 1.65 -19.70
CA ILE A 329 7.13 0.89 -20.50
C ILE A 329 6.80 -0.46 -19.84
N VAL A 330 7.83 -1.20 -19.40
CA VAL A 330 7.65 -2.48 -18.71
C VAL A 330 6.88 -2.30 -17.41
N ASN A 331 7.23 -1.31 -16.58
CA ASN A 331 6.56 -1.06 -15.31
C ASN A 331 5.10 -0.62 -15.49
N GLU A 332 4.81 0.24 -16.47
CA GLU A 332 3.44 0.61 -16.82
C GLU A 332 2.66 -0.61 -17.30
N GLY A 333 3.25 -1.45 -18.15
CA GLY A 333 2.64 -2.71 -18.61
C GLY A 333 2.32 -3.68 -17.48
N LEU A 334 3.22 -3.84 -16.50
CA LEU A 334 2.99 -4.67 -15.31
C LEU A 334 1.93 -4.07 -14.37
N LYS A 335 1.87 -2.75 -14.23
CA LYS A 335 0.80 -2.06 -13.47
C LYS A 335 -0.57 -2.25 -14.14
N VAL A 336 -0.62 -2.17 -15.47
CA VAL A 336 -1.84 -2.46 -16.25
C VAL A 336 -2.25 -3.91 -16.07
N LEU A 337 -1.32 -4.87 -16.17
CA LEU A 337 -1.60 -6.30 -15.93
C LEU A 337 -2.24 -6.53 -14.55
N TRP A 338 -1.67 -5.93 -13.51
CA TRP A 338 -2.22 -6.00 -12.15
C TRP A 338 -3.62 -5.39 -12.05
N ALA A 339 -3.85 -4.21 -12.65
CA ALA A 339 -5.17 -3.56 -12.64
C ALA A 339 -6.23 -4.36 -13.44
N SER A 340 -5.84 -4.92 -14.59
CA SER A 340 -6.70 -5.78 -15.41
C SER A 340 -7.12 -7.04 -14.66
N MET A 341 -6.24 -7.62 -13.82
CA MET A 341 -6.60 -8.74 -12.96
C MET A 341 -7.72 -8.38 -11.98
N ILE A 342 -7.59 -7.23 -11.30
CA ILE A 342 -8.62 -6.77 -10.35
C ILE A 342 -9.94 -6.52 -11.08
N MET A 343 -9.89 -5.88 -12.24
CA MET A 343 -11.08 -5.59 -13.04
C MET A 343 -11.77 -6.87 -13.52
N LEU A 344 -11.02 -7.84 -14.04
CA LEU A 344 -11.59 -9.11 -14.48
C LEU A 344 -12.16 -9.92 -13.32
N TRP A 345 -11.50 -9.92 -12.16
CA TRP A 345 -12.02 -10.58 -10.97
C TRP A 345 -13.31 -9.89 -10.48
N LEU A 346 -13.37 -8.56 -10.51
CA LEU A 346 -14.59 -7.81 -10.20
C LEU A 346 -15.74 -8.16 -11.15
N VAL A 347 -15.47 -8.16 -12.46
CA VAL A 347 -16.47 -8.56 -13.48
C VAL A 347 -16.95 -9.99 -13.24
N GLN A 348 -16.03 -10.89 -12.88
CA GLN A 348 -16.38 -12.27 -12.55
C GLN A 348 -17.34 -12.37 -11.36
N ILE A 349 -17.07 -11.67 -10.26
CA ILE A 349 -17.91 -11.70 -9.06
C ILE A 349 -19.30 -11.10 -9.36
N VAL A 350 -19.35 -10.00 -10.12
CA VAL A 350 -20.62 -9.38 -10.52
C VAL A 350 -21.41 -10.29 -11.44
N PHE A 351 -20.74 -10.96 -12.38
CA PHE A 351 -21.37 -11.94 -13.26
C PHE A 351 -21.98 -13.10 -12.47
N GLU A 352 -21.24 -13.67 -11.52
CA GLU A 352 -21.73 -14.73 -10.63
C GLU A 352 -22.97 -14.30 -9.84
N TYR A 353 -22.95 -13.09 -9.27
CA TYR A 353 -24.11 -12.50 -8.59
C TYR A 353 -25.34 -12.40 -9.50
N LEU A 354 -25.16 -11.92 -10.74
CA LEU A 354 -26.26 -11.80 -11.70
C LEU A 354 -26.82 -13.15 -12.12
N MET A 355 -25.97 -14.17 -12.31
CA MET A 355 -26.41 -15.52 -12.66
C MET A 355 -27.29 -16.10 -11.55
N ILE A 356 -26.91 -15.90 -10.28
CA ILE A 356 -27.65 -16.42 -9.13
C ILE A 356 -29.01 -15.73 -8.98
N ILE A 357 -29.07 -14.40 -9.15
CA ILE A 357 -30.34 -13.66 -9.16
C ILE A 357 -31.25 -14.11 -10.31
N SER A 358 -30.68 -14.46 -11.46
CA SER A 358 -31.45 -14.97 -12.61
C SER A 358 -31.98 -16.41 -12.43
N GLY A 359 -31.67 -17.06 -11.31
CA GLY A 359 -32.05 -18.45 -11.04
C GLY A 359 -31.22 -19.49 -11.79
N ALA A 360 -30.09 -19.10 -12.36
CA ALA A 360 -29.18 -20.03 -13.02
C ALA A 360 -28.37 -20.81 -11.97
N ASN A 361 -28.72 -22.08 -11.78
CA ASN A 361 -27.99 -22.97 -10.87
C ASN A 361 -26.76 -23.54 -11.58
N PHE A 362 -25.59 -22.97 -11.34
CA PHE A 362 -24.30 -23.62 -11.60
C PHE A 362 -23.81 -24.23 -10.30
N ILE A 363 -24.20 -25.48 -10.05
CA ILE A 363 -23.60 -26.30 -8.98
C ILE A 363 -22.20 -26.71 -9.41
#